data_AF-A0A071MFR7-F1
#
_entry.id   AF-A0A071MFR7-F1
#
_cell.length_a   1.000
_cell.length_b   1.000
_cell.length_c   1.000
_cell.angle_alpha   90.00
_cell.angle_beta   90.00
_cell.angle_gamma   90.00
#
_symmetry.space_group_name_H-M   'P 1'
#
loop_
_entity.id
_entity.type
_entity.pdbx_description
1 polymer ?
#
loop_
_entity_poly.entity_id
_entity_poly.type
_entity_poly.pdbx_seq_one_letter_code
_entity_poly.pdbx_strand_id
1 'polypeptide(L)'
;MPNILRRLLSAPRTTASVAFVASLLTGCAAVTSSAPADPQQQFVAQQRNDNMRYLDSLAAYKPLFENPGGYSRAQVLEKYDAMLYQYSVAAVSWVRAMYPAARQTLPPALQPLPTPSGPLGIADVNRHYEHALGMNVGMWEISMAADFGKPSKLAVPRYDGPVLFMPVAPPFPPLQDVRDPQFARLVTMTKKVDAEQKADLARQRAETAKQMAETAARHAANHPPGPNPLDSIDPRTGLPYPQPQVETQRWCTMMGNGVGGRVPC
;
A
#
# COMPACT_ATOMS: atom_id res chain seq x y z
N MET A 1 14.38 9.34 27.81
CA MET A 1 15.59 10.09 28.23
C MET A 1 16.59 9.10 28.78
N PRO A 2 17.93 9.24 28.63
CA PRO A 2 18.76 10.13 27.78
C PRO A 2 19.62 9.26 26.78
N ASN A 3 20.40 9.74 25.80
CA ASN A 3 21.51 10.70 25.85
C ASN A 3 21.72 11.35 24.47
N ILE A 4 21.51 12.67 24.46
CA ILE A 4 22.08 13.64 23.52
C ILE A 4 23.37 14.15 24.17
N LEU A 5 24.38 14.50 23.35
CA LEU A 5 25.63 15.23 23.64
C LEU A 5 26.87 14.44 24.07
N ARG A 6 27.76 14.19 23.09
CA ARG A 6 29.22 14.48 23.05
C ARG A 6 29.75 13.72 21.82
N ARG A 7 30.25 14.32 20.75
CA ARG A 7 31.22 15.42 20.66
C ARG A 7 31.04 16.17 19.35
N LEU A 8 30.82 17.48 19.45
CA LEU A 8 31.48 18.44 18.57
C LEU A 8 32.97 18.40 18.92
N LEU A 9 33.84 18.27 17.92
CA LEU A 9 35.20 18.82 17.95
C LEU A 9 35.75 18.89 16.52
N SER A 10 36.01 20.14 16.11
CA SER A 10 37.08 20.59 15.20
C SER A 10 37.06 20.16 13.73
N ALA A 11 36.77 21.13 12.86
CA ALA A 11 37.30 21.19 11.51
C ALA A 11 38.81 21.47 11.53
N PRO A 12 39.55 20.99 10.50
CA PRO A 12 40.31 21.94 9.69
C PRO A 12 40.16 21.70 8.17
N ARG A 13 40.32 22.80 7.43
CA ARG A 13 40.54 22.90 5.99
C ARG A 13 41.69 22.00 5.52
N THR A 14 41.53 21.28 4.40
CA THR A 14 42.41 21.38 3.19
C THR A 14 41.84 20.61 1.99
N THR A 15 42.00 21.23 0.82
CA THR A 15 41.91 20.69 -0.55
C THR A 15 42.81 19.48 -0.80
N ALA A 16 42.32 18.47 -1.55
CA ALA A 16 43.11 17.73 -2.56
C ALA A 16 42.24 16.67 -3.27
N SER A 17 42.17 16.80 -4.59
CA SER A 17 41.72 15.82 -5.58
C SER A 17 42.70 14.65 -5.73
N VAL A 18 42.24 13.39 -5.65
CA VAL A 18 42.86 12.16 -6.22
C VAL A 18 41.74 11.11 -6.31
N ALA A 19 41.18 10.81 -7.48
CA ALA A 19 41.60 9.77 -8.44
C ALA A 19 41.54 8.33 -7.89
N PHE A 20 40.65 7.55 -8.52
CA PHE A 20 40.65 6.11 -8.75
C PHE A 20 41.59 5.22 -7.92
N VAL A 21 40.99 4.31 -7.15
CA VAL A 21 41.53 2.96 -6.97
C VAL A 21 40.44 1.98 -7.38
N ALA A 22 40.65 1.37 -8.54
CA ALA A 22 39.98 0.15 -8.95
C ALA A 22 40.32 -0.95 -7.94
N SER A 23 39.31 -1.58 -7.37
CA SER A 23 39.45 -2.85 -6.67
C SER A 23 38.38 -3.79 -7.19
N LEU A 24 38.84 -4.56 -8.18
CA LEU A 24 38.40 -5.88 -8.58
C LEU A 24 37.64 -6.62 -7.48
N LEU A 25 36.32 -6.71 -7.63
CA LEU A 25 35.55 -7.90 -7.26
C LEU A 25 34.97 -8.48 -8.54
N THR A 26 35.78 -9.33 -9.14
CA THR A 26 35.43 -10.28 -10.17
C THR A 26 34.39 -11.26 -9.62
N GLY A 27 33.29 -11.48 -10.35
CA GLY A 27 32.66 -12.80 -10.37
C GLY A 27 31.28 -12.98 -9.73
N CYS A 28 30.30 -12.16 -10.11
CA CYS A 28 29.02 -12.71 -10.57
C CYS A 28 28.68 -11.92 -11.82
N ALA A 29 28.60 -12.61 -12.96
CA ALA A 29 28.27 -12.02 -14.24
C ALA A 29 27.03 -11.14 -14.08
N ALA A 30 27.19 -9.84 -14.29
CA ALA A 30 26.10 -9.05 -14.82
C ALA A 30 25.80 -9.68 -16.17
N VAL A 31 24.85 -10.62 -16.18
CA VAL A 31 24.07 -10.85 -17.38
C VAL A 31 23.43 -9.49 -17.60
N THR A 32 24.05 -8.66 -18.43
CA THR A 32 23.37 -7.57 -19.08
C THR A 32 22.27 -8.23 -19.86
N SER A 33 21.13 -8.41 -19.21
CA SER A 33 19.87 -8.71 -19.84
C SER A 33 19.64 -7.56 -20.82
N SER A 34 20.09 -7.78 -22.05
CA SER A 34 19.78 -6.97 -23.22
C SER A 34 18.34 -7.17 -23.67
N ALA A 35 17.54 -7.94 -22.93
CA ALA A 35 16.10 -7.88 -23.06
C ALA A 35 15.65 -6.47 -22.63
N PRO A 36 14.90 -5.72 -23.46
CA PRO A 36 14.29 -4.48 -23.02
C PRO A 36 13.53 -4.78 -21.74
N ALA A 37 13.78 -3.98 -20.69
CA ALA A 37 13.03 -4.09 -19.46
C ALA A 37 11.54 -4.05 -19.82
N ASP A 38 10.81 -5.07 -19.37
CA ASP A 38 9.37 -5.17 -19.61
C ASP A 38 8.73 -3.80 -19.33
N PRO A 39 8.03 -3.18 -20.30
CA PRO A 39 7.41 -1.88 -20.09
C PRO A 39 6.59 -1.81 -18.81
N GLN A 40 5.95 -2.92 -18.41
CA GLN A 40 5.23 -3.03 -17.15
C GLN A 40 6.14 -2.82 -15.93
N GLN A 41 7.33 -3.42 -15.92
CA GLN A 41 8.30 -3.27 -14.84
C GLN A 41 8.80 -1.82 -14.69
N GLN A 42 8.92 -1.09 -15.80
CA GLN A 42 9.28 0.33 -15.76
C GLN A 42 8.21 1.17 -15.06
N PHE A 43 6.92 0.95 -15.36
CA PHE A 43 5.83 1.66 -14.68
C PHE A 43 5.73 1.30 -13.20
N VAL A 44 5.95 0.02 -12.85
CA VAL A 44 5.97 -0.42 -11.44
C VAL A 44 7.12 0.22 -10.67
N ALA A 45 8.32 0.24 -11.24
CA ALA A 45 9.48 0.88 -10.61
C ALA A 45 9.26 2.40 -10.44
N GLN A 46 8.72 3.05 -11.46
CA GLN A 46 8.38 4.47 -11.41
C GLN A 46 7.35 4.76 -10.32
N GLN A 47 6.29 3.96 -10.24
CA GLN A 47 5.26 4.08 -9.21
C GLN A 47 5.86 3.99 -7.81
N ARG A 48 6.73 3.02 -7.56
CA ARG A 48 7.40 2.86 -6.26
C ARG A 48 8.22 4.08 -5.90
N ASN A 49 9.02 4.59 -6.84
CA ASN A 49 9.87 5.75 -6.63
C ASN A 49 9.05 7.02 -6.36
N ASP A 50 7.99 7.26 -7.13
CA ASP A 50 7.15 8.44 -6.96
C ASP A 50 6.32 8.36 -5.67
N ASN A 51 5.83 7.18 -5.31
CA ASN A 51 5.11 6.99 -4.05
C ASN A 51 6.05 7.20 -2.85
N MET A 52 7.29 6.73 -2.91
CA MET A 52 8.30 7.00 -1.88
C MET A 52 8.55 8.51 -1.72
N ARG A 53 8.72 9.24 -2.82
CA ARG A 53 8.88 10.71 -2.78
C ARG A 53 7.68 11.40 -2.17
N TYR A 54 6.46 10.93 -2.49
CA TYR A 54 5.25 11.45 -1.87
C TYR A 54 5.24 11.19 -0.36
N LEU A 55 5.55 9.96 0.08
CA LEU A 55 5.61 9.63 1.51
C LEU A 55 6.68 10.46 2.25
N ASP A 56 7.84 10.70 1.64
CA ASP A 56 8.87 11.58 2.19
C ASP A 56 8.36 13.02 2.31
N SER A 57 7.62 13.51 1.31
CA SER A 57 7.01 14.85 1.35
C SER A 57 5.94 14.97 2.44
N LEU A 58 5.15 13.91 2.65
CA LEU A 58 4.13 13.83 3.68
C LEU A 58 4.77 13.82 5.08
N ALA A 59 5.85 13.05 5.25
CA ALA A 59 6.62 13.01 6.48
C ALA A 59 7.27 14.36 6.80
N ALA A 60 7.80 15.05 5.78
CA ALA A 60 8.38 16.39 5.92
C ALA A 60 7.32 17.46 6.24
N TYR A 61 6.08 17.26 5.79
CA TYR A 61 4.97 18.16 6.05
C TYR A 61 4.36 17.98 7.46
N LYS A 62 4.40 16.77 8.01
CA LYS A 62 3.81 16.42 9.31
C LYS A 62 4.10 17.43 10.46
N PRO A 63 5.34 17.92 10.66
CA PRO A 63 5.62 18.89 11.73
C PRO A 63 4.88 20.22 11.57
N LEU A 64 4.62 20.65 10.32
CA LEU A 64 3.90 21.89 10.02
C LEU A 64 2.40 21.73 10.30
N PHE A 65 1.87 20.52 10.13
CA PHE A 65 0.50 20.19 10.49
C PHE A 65 0.30 20.10 12.01
N GLU A 66 1.25 19.48 12.72
CA GLU A 66 1.16 19.29 14.18
C GLU A 66 1.42 20.58 14.97
N ASN A 67 2.25 21.49 14.45
CA ASN A 67 2.55 22.77 15.09
C ASN A 67 2.63 23.92 14.08
N PRO A 68 1.49 24.37 13.51
CA PRO A 68 1.48 25.41 12.49
C PRO A 68 1.98 26.77 13.01
N GLY A 69 1.88 27.04 14.32
CA GLY A 69 2.32 28.30 14.94
C GLY A 69 3.85 28.52 14.92
N GLY A 70 4.63 27.47 14.65
CA GLY A 70 6.10 27.56 14.50
C GLY A 70 6.57 28.00 13.11
N TYR A 71 5.65 28.20 12.16
CA TYR A 71 5.96 28.46 10.76
C TYR A 71 5.19 29.68 10.24
N SER A 72 5.75 30.37 9.26
CA SER A 72 5.01 31.43 8.58
C SER A 72 3.90 30.83 7.71
N ARG A 73 2.81 31.57 7.53
CA ARG A 73 1.70 31.14 6.66
C ARG A 73 2.20 30.78 5.25
N ALA A 74 3.12 31.56 4.69
CA ALA A 74 3.68 31.30 3.37
C ALA A 74 4.46 29.97 3.32
N GLN A 75 5.28 29.68 4.34
CA GLN A 75 6.03 28.42 4.43
C GLN A 75 5.09 27.22 4.48
N VAL A 76 4.00 27.32 5.25
CA VAL A 76 3.04 26.24 5.37
C VAL A 76 2.28 26.01 4.06
N LEU A 77 1.85 27.07 3.39
CA LEU A 77 1.18 26.96 2.08
C LEU A 77 2.11 26.36 1.01
N GLU A 78 3.36 26.82 0.95
CA GLU A 78 4.36 26.30 0.01
C GLU A 78 4.64 24.81 0.23
N LYS A 79 4.85 24.39 1.49
CA LYS A 79 5.13 22.99 1.81
C LYS A 79 3.93 22.10 1.55
N TYR A 80 2.73 22.58 1.84
CA TYR A 80 1.52 21.82 1.57
C TYR A 80 1.26 21.66 0.07
N ASP A 81 1.43 22.73 -0.72
CA ASP A 81 1.28 22.67 -2.18
C ASP A 81 2.31 21.75 -2.84
N ALA A 82 3.55 21.79 -2.37
CA ALA A 82 4.59 20.84 -2.81
C ALA A 82 4.21 19.38 -2.51
N MET A 83 3.62 19.11 -1.33
CA MET A 83 3.12 17.78 -0.98
C MET A 83 1.95 17.36 -1.89
N LEU A 84 1.00 18.26 -2.18
CA LEU A 84 -0.09 17.99 -3.12
C LEU A 84 0.42 17.69 -4.52
N TYR A 85 1.43 18.44 -4.98
CA TYR A 85 2.09 18.16 -6.25
C TYR A 85 2.70 16.74 -6.26
N GLN A 86 3.47 16.36 -5.24
CA GLN A 86 4.04 15.01 -5.15
C GLN A 86 2.96 13.92 -5.08
N TYR A 87 1.84 14.18 -4.39
CA TYR A 87 0.66 13.30 -4.43
C TYR A 87 0.15 13.11 -5.85
N SER A 88 0.00 14.20 -6.62
CA SER A 88 -0.48 14.12 -8.01
C SER A 88 0.47 13.33 -8.92
N VAL A 89 1.78 13.44 -8.71
CA VAL A 89 2.78 12.64 -9.45
C VAL A 89 2.67 11.17 -9.09
N ALA A 90 2.58 10.83 -7.80
CA ALA A 90 2.40 9.46 -7.34
C ALA A 90 1.07 8.84 -7.80
N ALA A 91 -0.01 9.64 -7.84
CA ALA A 91 -1.30 9.26 -8.35
C ALA A 91 -1.24 8.88 -9.84
N VAL A 92 -0.64 9.74 -10.66
CA VAL A 92 -0.47 9.50 -12.10
C VAL A 92 0.38 8.26 -12.37
N SER A 93 1.48 8.08 -11.65
CA SER A 93 2.35 6.91 -11.85
C SER A 93 1.65 5.61 -11.43
N TRP A 94 0.88 5.62 -10.34
CA TRP A 94 0.04 4.50 -9.94
C TRP A 94 -1.01 4.16 -10.99
N VAL A 95 -1.73 5.16 -11.50
CA VAL A 95 -2.74 4.96 -12.55
C VAL A 95 -2.13 4.39 -13.82
N ARG A 96 -0.97 4.88 -14.26
CA ARG A 96 -0.28 4.35 -15.46
C ARG A 96 0.20 2.91 -15.30
N ALA A 97 0.55 2.52 -14.08
CA ALA A 97 0.93 1.15 -13.76
C ALA A 97 -0.28 0.21 -13.77
N MET A 98 -1.41 0.64 -13.17
CA MET A 98 -2.64 -0.16 -13.02
C MET A 98 -3.52 -0.20 -14.27
N TYR A 99 -3.62 0.92 -15.00
CA TYR A 99 -4.54 1.10 -16.12
C TYR A 99 -3.76 1.40 -17.41
N PRO A 100 -3.54 0.41 -18.30
CA PRO A 100 -2.69 0.56 -19.47
C PRO A 100 -3.08 1.71 -20.41
N ALA A 101 -4.37 1.99 -20.60
CA ALA A 101 -4.81 3.09 -21.47
C ALA A 101 -4.35 4.47 -20.95
N ALA A 102 -4.18 4.62 -19.64
CA ALA A 102 -3.68 5.86 -19.04
C ALA A 102 -2.20 6.16 -19.34
N ARG A 103 -1.46 5.20 -19.91
CA ARG A 103 -0.08 5.40 -20.40
C ARG A 103 -0.04 6.35 -21.59
N GLN A 104 -1.09 6.32 -22.42
CA GLN A 104 -1.22 7.20 -23.59
C GLN A 104 -2.04 8.44 -23.25
N THR A 105 -3.13 8.29 -22.51
CA THR A 105 -4.03 9.42 -22.20
C THR A 105 -4.66 9.27 -20.82
N LEU A 106 -4.34 10.20 -19.93
CA LEU A 106 -4.89 10.24 -18.58
C LEU A 106 -6.36 10.69 -18.62
N PRO A 107 -7.24 10.08 -17.80
CA PRO A 107 -8.57 10.64 -17.55
C PRO A 107 -8.48 12.10 -17.06
N PRO A 108 -9.44 12.98 -17.41
CA PRO A 108 -9.39 14.40 -17.01
C PRO A 108 -9.24 14.63 -15.50
N ALA A 109 -9.91 13.81 -14.68
CA ALA A 109 -9.81 13.88 -13.22
C ALA A 109 -8.44 13.47 -12.65
N LEU A 110 -7.56 12.91 -13.49
CA LEU A 110 -6.25 12.36 -13.13
C LEU A 110 -5.10 13.10 -13.82
N GLN A 111 -5.36 14.32 -14.32
CA GLN A 111 -4.29 15.20 -14.78
C GLN A 111 -3.43 15.65 -13.58
N PRO A 112 -2.10 15.73 -13.73
CA PRO A 112 -1.22 16.15 -12.65
C PRO A 112 -1.48 17.62 -12.27
N LEU A 113 -1.21 17.97 -11.01
CA LEU A 113 -1.21 19.37 -10.59
C LEU A 113 -0.05 20.12 -11.25
N PRO A 114 -0.19 21.44 -11.49
CA PRO A 114 0.92 22.24 -11.97
C PRO A 114 2.07 22.22 -10.95
N THR A 115 3.30 22.30 -11.44
CA THR A 115 4.46 22.47 -10.57
C THR A 115 4.28 23.74 -9.73
N PRO A 116 4.53 23.71 -8.41
CA PRO A 116 4.40 24.88 -7.56
C PRO A 116 5.21 26.06 -8.10
N SER A 117 4.56 27.20 -8.31
CA SER A 117 5.21 28.40 -8.85
C SER A 117 4.62 29.67 -8.25
N GLY A 118 5.50 30.55 -7.76
CA GLY A 118 5.12 31.88 -7.26
C GLY A 118 4.48 31.87 -5.87
N PRO A 119 4.06 33.04 -5.38
CA PRO A 119 3.41 33.16 -4.08
C PRO A 119 2.01 32.55 -4.12
N LEU A 120 1.74 31.60 -3.23
CA LEU A 120 0.48 30.86 -3.15
C LEU A 120 -0.51 31.52 -2.19
N GLY A 121 -1.77 31.62 -2.63
CA GLY A 121 -2.90 31.95 -1.79
C GLY A 121 -3.55 30.70 -1.17
N ILE A 122 -4.39 30.90 -0.14
CA ILE A 122 -5.24 29.83 0.40
C ILE A 122 -6.21 29.29 -0.67
N ALA A 123 -6.74 30.18 -1.52
CA ALA A 123 -7.67 29.78 -2.58
C ALA A 123 -7.03 28.83 -3.59
N ASP A 124 -5.74 29.01 -3.91
CA ASP A 124 -5.01 28.15 -4.83
C ASP A 124 -4.79 26.77 -4.21
N VAL A 125 -4.34 26.74 -2.95
CA VAL A 125 -4.18 25.51 -2.17
C VAL A 125 -5.50 24.74 -2.03
N ASN A 126 -6.62 25.43 -1.78
CA ASN A 126 -7.95 24.81 -1.74
C ASN A 126 -8.31 24.14 -3.05
N ARG A 127 -8.10 24.85 -4.18
CA ARG A 127 -8.38 24.32 -5.51
C ARG A 127 -7.51 23.11 -5.81
N HIS A 128 -6.23 23.14 -5.45
CA HIS A 128 -5.33 22.01 -5.62
C HIS A 128 -5.72 20.82 -4.74
N TYR A 129 -6.20 21.07 -3.52
CA TYR A 129 -6.69 20.01 -2.65
C TYR A 129 -7.99 19.38 -3.20
N GLU A 130 -8.94 20.17 -3.70
CA GLU A 130 -10.14 19.65 -4.36
C GLU A 130 -9.79 18.77 -5.56
N HIS A 131 -8.83 19.20 -6.36
CA HIS A 131 -8.33 18.41 -7.47
C HIS A 131 -7.70 17.10 -6.97
N ALA A 132 -6.89 17.14 -5.92
CA ALA A 132 -6.32 15.95 -5.30
C ALA A 132 -7.40 14.97 -4.77
N LEU A 133 -8.50 15.47 -4.20
CA LEU A 133 -9.65 14.64 -3.84
C LEU A 133 -10.30 14.01 -5.07
N GLY A 134 -10.44 14.75 -6.17
CA GLY A 134 -10.92 14.23 -7.44
C GLY A 134 -10.03 13.11 -7.99
N MET A 135 -8.71 13.28 -7.90
CA MET A 135 -7.74 12.24 -8.27
C MET A 135 -7.90 10.99 -7.39
N ASN A 136 -8.09 11.18 -6.08
CA ASN A 136 -8.31 10.07 -5.14
C ASN A 136 -9.55 9.25 -5.49
N VAL A 137 -10.67 9.92 -5.81
CA VAL A 137 -11.90 9.26 -6.27
C VAL A 137 -11.66 8.50 -7.58
N GLY A 138 -11.00 9.12 -8.56
CA GLY A 138 -10.69 8.47 -9.84
C GLY A 138 -9.79 7.25 -9.70
N MET A 139 -8.77 7.33 -8.84
CA MET A 139 -7.90 6.19 -8.50
C MET A 139 -8.68 5.07 -7.81
N TRP A 140 -9.59 5.43 -6.90
CA TRP A 140 -10.43 4.45 -6.22
C TRP A 140 -11.30 3.67 -7.19
N GLU A 141 -11.98 4.36 -8.12
CA GLU A 141 -12.78 3.69 -9.16
C GLU A 141 -11.94 2.72 -10.02
N ILE A 142 -10.70 3.10 -10.33
CA ILE A 142 -9.76 2.24 -11.05
C ILE A 142 -9.36 1.03 -10.19
N SER A 143 -9.01 1.22 -8.90
CA SER A 143 -8.67 0.11 -7.98
C SER A 143 -9.84 -0.86 -7.83
N MET A 144 -11.05 -0.35 -7.63
CA MET A 144 -12.24 -1.19 -7.47
C MET A 144 -12.50 -2.06 -8.71
N ALA A 145 -12.26 -1.53 -9.91
CA ALA A 145 -12.37 -2.27 -11.14
C ALA A 145 -11.19 -3.24 -11.36
N ALA A 146 -9.96 -2.78 -11.17
CA ALA A 146 -8.75 -3.55 -11.44
C ALA A 146 -8.55 -4.70 -10.45
N ASP A 147 -8.84 -4.49 -9.17
CA ASP A 147 -8.58 -5.45 -8.09
C ASP A 147 -9.79 -6.38 -7.86
N PHE A 148 -11.01 -5.85 -7.98
CA PHE A 148 -12.25 -6.57 -7.64
C PHE A 148 -13.19 -6.81 -8.82
N GLY A 149 -12.83 -6.37 -10.04
CA GLY A 149 -13.67 -6.55 -11.23
C GLY A 149 -14.99 -5.77 -11.19
N LYS A 150 -15.07 -4.70 -10.38
CA LYS A 150 -16.29 -3.90 -10.26
C LYS A 150 -16.54 -3.09 -11.55
N PRO A 151 -17.81 -2.86 -11.93
CA PRO A 151 -18.14 -1.97 -13.03
C PRO A 151 -17.54 -0.58 -12.82
N SER A 152 -16.90 -0.04 -13.86
CA SER A 152 -16.38 1.33 -13.88
C SER A 152 -16.82 2.02 -15.17
N LYS A 153 -16.87 3.36 -15.14
CA LYS A 153 -17.08 4.17 -16.34
C LYS A 153 -15.90 4.06 -17.32
N LEU A 154 -14.74 3.69 -16.80
CA LEU A 154 -13.53 3.41 -17.57
C LEU A 154 -13.47 1.90 -17.85
N ALA A 155 -13.03 1.52 -19.04
CA ALA A 155 -12.77 0.12 -19.40
C ALA A 155 -11.46 -0.36 -18.75
N VAL A 156 -11.46 -0.49 -17.43
CA VAL A 156 -10.28 -0.90 -16.64
C VAL A 156 -10.18 -2.42 -16.65
N PRO A 157 -9.10 -3.01 -17.20
CA PRO A 157 -8.87 -4.45 -17.12
C PRO A 157 -8.50 -4.87 -15.69
N ARG A 158 -8.68 -6.15 -15.38
CA ARG A 158 -8.13 -6.72 -14.14
C ARG A 158 -6.61 -6.56 -14.12
N TYR A 159 -6.07 -6.18 -12.97
CA TYR A 159 -4.64 -6.03 -12.79
C TYR A 159 -4.02 -7.31 -12.23
N ASP A 160 -3.10 -7.91 -13.00
CA ASP A 160 -2.41 -9.15 -12.64
C ASP A 160 -0.90 -8.94 -12.37
N GLY A 161 -0.48 -7.69 -12.20
CA GLY A 161 0.91 -7.33 -11.92
C GLY A 161 1.31 -7.43 -10.43
N PRO A 162 2.53 -7.00 -10.07
CA PRO A 162 2.98 -6.96 -8.68
C PRO A 162 2.09 -6.05 -7.83
N VAL A 163 1.91 -6.36 -6.54
CA VAL A 163 1.11 -5.52 -5.63
C VAL A 163 1.63 -4.07 -5.64
N LEU A 164 0.71 -3.14 -5.93
CA LEU A 164 0.96 -1.69 -5.93
C LEU A 164 0.11 -1.04 -4.84
N PHE A 165 0.74 -0.17 -4.05
CA PHE A 165 0.03 0.60 -3.04
C PHE A 165 -0.49 1.88 -3.67
N MET A 166 -1.81 2.05 -3.62
CA MET A 166 -2.47 3.31 -3.95
C MET A 166 -1.91 4.41 -3.01
N PRO A 167 -1.44 5.56 -3.55
CA PRO A 167 -1.02 6.69 -2.72
C PRO A 167 -2.10 7.08 -1.71
N VAL A 168 -1.72 7.20 -0.45
CA VAL A 168 -2.62 7.60 0.65
C VAL A 168 -3.14 9.01 0.37
N ALA A 169 -4.44 9.23 0.59
CA ALA A 169 -5.06 10.54 0.39
C ALA A 169 -4.34 11.63 1.22
N PRO A 170 -4.12 12.83 0.65
CA PRO A 170 -3.44 13.89 1.35
C PRO A 170 -4.25 14.39 2.55
N PRO A 171 -3.59 14.80 3.65
CA PRO A 171 -4.26 15.41 4.80
C PRO A 171 -4.89 16.75 4.42
N PHE A 172 -5.80 17.24 5.28
CA PHE A 172 -6.43 18.54 5.10
C PHE A 172 -5.42 19.71 5.06
N PRO A 173 -5.79 20.81 4.39
CA PRO A 173 -4.98 22.03 4.41
C PRO A 173 -4.83 22.55 5.84
N PRO A 174 -3.61 22.93 6.27
CA PRO A 174 -3.25 23.15 7.69
C PRO A 174 -3.58 24.54 8.26
N LEU A 175 -4.32 25.40 7.57
CA LEU A 175 -4.34 26.84 7.91
C LEU A 175 -5.72 27.49 7.83
N GLN A 176 -6.79 26.72 7.97
CA GLN A 176 -8.13 27.27 7.76
C GLN A 176 -8.92 27.31 9.06
N ASP A 177 -9.56 28.46 9.28
CA ASP A 177 -10.53 28.63 10.35
C ASP A 177 -11.72 27.69 10.07
N VAL A 178 -12.15 26.95 11.08
CA VAL A 178 -13.31 26.05 11.04
C VAL A 178 -14.60 26.80 10.65
N ARG A 179 -14.61 28.12 10.81
CA ARG A 179 -15.70 29.03 10.43
C ARG A 179 -15.67 29.45 8.96
N ASP A 180 -14.57 29.19 8.23
CA ASP A 180 -14.47 29.49 6.81
C ASP A 180 -15.38 28.54 6.01
N PRO A 181 -16.39 29.06 5.28
CA PRO A 181 -17.30 28.22 4.50
C PRO A 181 -16.58 27.42 3.40
N GLN A 182 -15.47 27.92 2.86
CA GLN A 182 -14.68 27.17 1.87
C GLN A 182 -14.04 25.95 2.52
N PHE A 183 -13.45 26.11 3.70
CA PHE A 183 -12.87 25.00 4.44
C PHE A 183 -13.92 23.99 4.90
N ALA A 184 -15.06 24.46 5.40
CA ALA A 184 -16.18 23.58 5.78
C ALA A 184 -16.65 22.72 4.59
N ARG A 185 -16.67 23.30 3.37
CA ARG A 185 -16.94 22.55 2.15
C ARG A 185 -15.88 21.49 1.88
N LEU A 186 -14.59 21.81 1.99
CA LEU A 186 -13.50 20.83 1.82
C LEU A 186 -13.60 19.68 2.82
N VAL A 187 -13.84 20.00 4.10
CA VAL A 187 -14.05 19.01 5.16
C VAL A 187 -15.21 18.08 4.82
N THR A 188 -16.31 18.63 4.33
CA THR A 188 -17.48 17.84 3.93
C THR A 188 -17.18 16.94 2.74
N MET A 189 -16.47 17.45 1.73
CA MET A 189 -16.05 16.67 0.56
C MET A 189 -15.13 15.51 0.94
N THR A 190 -14.09 15.75 1.73
CA THR A 190 -13.17 14.68 2.17
C THR A 190 -13.88 13.63 3.01
N LYS A 191 -14.75 14.03 3.94
CA LYS A 191 -15.56 13.09 4.74
C LYS A 191 -16.48 12.25 3.88
N LYS A 192 -17.07 12.85 2.84
CA LYS A 192 -17.93 12.13 1.89
C LYS A 192 -17.12 11.07 1.14
N VAL A 193 -15.96 11.44 0.61
CA VAL A 193 -15.06 10.50 -0.09
C VAL A 193 -14.63 9.35 0.82
N ASP A 194 -14.18 9.65 2.04
CA ASP A 194 -13.78 8.63 3.01
C ASP A 194 -14.94 7.67 3.36
N ALA A 195 -16.13 8.22 3.60
CA ALA A 195 -17.31 7.42 3.92
C ALA A 195 -17.72 6.50 2.74
N GLU A 196 -17.67 7.00 1.51
CA GLU A 196 -17.99 6.22 0.30
C GLU A 196 -16.98 5.07 0.10
N GLN A 197 -15.68 5.36 0.21
CA GLN A 197 -14.63 4.35 0.07
C GLN A 197 -14.68 3.29 1.18
N LYS A 198 -14.95 3.71 2.42
CA LYS A 198 -15.14 2.79 3.54
C LYS A 198 -16.37 1.90 3.36
N ALA A 199 -17.47 2.45 2.86
CA ALA A 199 -18.66 1.69 2.54
C ALA A 199 -18.41 0.68 1.41
N ASP A 200 -17.66 1.07 0.37
CA ASP A 200 -17.22 0.17 -0.70
C ASP A 200 -16.42 -1.01 -0.16
N LEU A 201 -15.39 -0.74 0.65
CA LEU A 201 -14.58 -1.81 1.26
C LEU A 201 -15.42 -2.74 2.14
N ALA A 202 -16.36 -2.20 2.90
CA ALA A 202 -17.25 -3.01 3.72
C ALA A 202 -18.12 -3.94 2.87
N ARG A 203 -18.64 -3.43 1.73
CA ARG A 203 -19.38 -4.25 0.76
C ARG A 203 -18.51 -5.35 0.14
N GLN A 204 -17.28 -5.03 -0.27
CA GLN A 204 -16.36 -6.05 -0.82
C GLN A 204 -16.05 -7.13 0.21
N ARG A 205 -15.77 -6.74 1.46
CA ARG A 205 -15.49 -7.71 2.54
C ARG A 205 -16.69 -8.63 2.78
N ALA A 206 -17.90 -8.10 2.77
CA ALA A 206 -19.12 -8.89 2.90
C ALA A 206 -19.33 -9.85 1.72
N GLU A 207 -19.11 -9.40 0.49
CA GLU A 207 -19.20 -10.23 -0.71
C GLU A 207 -18.15 -11.35 -0.72
N THR A 208 -16.89 -11.03 -0.40
CA THR A 208 -15.81 -12.02 -0.29
C THR A 208 -16.11 -13.04 0.80
N ALA A 209 -16.61 -12.60 1.97
CA ALA A 209 -17.00 -13.51 3.05
C ALA A 209 -18.13 -14.45 2.62
N LYS A 210 -19.12 -13.94 1.87
CA LYS A 210 -20.20 -14.75 1.32
C LYS A 210 -19.68 -15.79 0.32
N GLN A 211 -18.80 -15.41 -0.59
CA GLN A 211 -18.17 -16.32 -1.55
C GLN A 211 -17.35 -17.40 -0.84
N MET A 212 -16.58 -17.04 0.19
CA MET A 212 -15.84 -18.00 1.00
C MET A 212 -16.78 -18.97 1.73
N ALA A 213 -17.88 -18.47 2.30
CA ALA A 213 -18.88 -19.31 2.97
C ALA A 213 -19.58 -20.25 1.98
N GLU A 214 -19.97 -19.78 0.79
CA GLU A 214 -20.55 -20.61 -0.27
C GLU A 214 -19.57 -21.68 -0.76
N THR A 215 -18.30 -21.32 -0.92
CA THR A 215 -17.24 -22.25 -1.33
C THR A 215 -16.99 -23.30 -0.24
N ALA A 216 -16.93 -22.89 1.03
CA ALA A 216 -16.82 -23.79 2.17
C ALA A 216 -18.04 -24.73 2.28
N ALA A 217 -19.25 -24.21 2.07
CA ALA A 217 -20.48 -25.03 2.07
C ALA A 217 -20.48 -26.04 0.92
N ARG A 218 -20.05 -25.65 -0.29
CA ARG A 218 -19.88 -26.58 -1.42
C ARG A 218 -18.82 -27.64 -1.14
N HIS A 219 -17.68 -27.26 -0.55
CA HIS A 219 -16.66 -28.21 -0.14
C HIS A 219 -17.19 -29.18 0.92
N ALA A 220 -17.91 -28.71 1.93
CA ALA A 220 -18.50 -29.57 2.95
C ALA A 220 -19.60 -30.51 2.39
N ALA A 221 -20.37 -30.05 1.41
CA ALA A 221 -21.36 -30.88 0.71
C ALA A 221 -20.72 -31.96 -0.18
N ASN A 222 -19.59 -31.64 -0.82
CA ASN A 222 -18.86 -32.56 -1.71
C ASN A 222 -17.83 -33.43 -0.98
N HIS A 223 -17.42 -33.02 0.22
CA HIS A 223 -16.47 -33.71 1.10
C HIS A 223 -17.01 -33.63 2.54
N PRO A 224 -18.00 -34.47 2.89
CA PRO A 224 -18.56 -34.47 4.24
C PRO A 224 -17.45 -34.72 5.28
N PRO A 225 -17.47 -34.00 6.43
CA PRO A 225 -16.50 -34.22 7.49
C PRO A 225 -16.70 -35.61 8.09
N GLY A 226 -15.74 -36.48 7.82
CA GLY A 226 -15.66 -37.88 8.23
C GLY A 226 -14.34 -38.46 7.71
N PRO A 227 -13.88 -39.62 8.20
CA PRO A 227 -12.65 -40.22 7.71
C PRO A 227 -12.89 -40.76 6.29
N ASN A 228 -12.71 -39.91 5.29
CA ASN A 228 -12.64 -40.20 3.85
C ASN A 228 -13.76 -41.08 3.24
N PRO A 229 -14.77 -40.48 2.57
CA PRO A 229 -15.71 -41.24 1.76
C PRO A 229 -15.08 -41.94 0.54
N LEU A 230 -13.93 -41.45 0.05
CA LEU A 230 -13.27 -41.94 -1.18
C LEU A 230 -11.97 -42.75 -0.95
N ASP A 231 -11.32 -42.63 0.21
CA ASP A 231 -10.09 -43.40 0.56
C ASP A 231 -10.36 -44.52 1.57
N SER A 232 -11.63 -44.88 1.81
CA SER A 232 -11.94 -45.95 2.75
C SER A 232 -11.77 -47.34 2.14
N ILE A 233 -11.65 -47.47 0.82
CA ILE A 233 -11.54 -48.74 0.09
C ILE A 233 -10.12 -48.92 -0.46
N ASP A 234 -9.50 -50.05 -0.12
CA ASP A 234 -8.22 -50.44 -0.68
C ASP A 234 -8.38 -50.81 -2.17
N PRO A 235 -7.73 -50.08 -3.11
CA PRO A 235 -7.90 -50.32 -4.54
C PRO A 235 -7.34 -51.67 -5.01
N ARG A 236 -6.55 -52.38 -4.19
CA ARG A 236 -6.05 -53.73 -4.51
C ARG A 236 -7.04 -54.84 -4.17
N THR A 237 -7.93 -54.61 -3.19
CA THR A 237 -8.81 -55.65 -2.65
C THR A 237 -10.29 -55.32 -2.80
N GLY A 238 -10.64 -54.06 -3.09
CA GLY A 238 -12.02 -53.61 -3.22
C GLY A 238 -12.81 -53.61 -1.89
N LEU A 239 -12.12 -53.75 -0.75
CA LEU A 239 -12.69 -53.81 0.58
C LEU A 239 -12.21 -52.63 1.44
N PRO A 240 -12.92 -52.29 2.54
CA PRO A 240 -12.48 -51.22 3.41
C PRO A 240 -11.11 -51.49 4.04
N TYR A 241 -10.27 -50.46 4.22
CA TYR A 241 -9.00 -50.60 4.95
C TYR A 241 -9.27 -51.15 6.37
N PRO A 242 -8.49 -52.12 6.85
CA PRO A 242 -8.61 -52.60 8.22
C PRO A 242 -8.38 -51.45 9.21
N GLN A 243 -9.17 -51.41 10.29
CA GLN A 243 -9.03 -50.36 11.29
C GLN A 243 -7.59 -50.32 11.81
N PRO A 244 -6.97 -49.14 11.96
CA PRO A 244 -5.63 -49.03 12.52
C PRO A 244 -5.65 -49.65 13.92
N GLN A 245 -4.72 -50.57 14.20
CA GLN A 245 -4.52 -51.09 15.54
C GLN A 245 -4.06 -49.92 16.41
N VAL A 246 -4.98 -49.39 17.21
CA VAL A 246 -4.64 -48.38 18.21
C VAL A 246 -3.93 -49.12 19.34
N GLU A 247 -2.61 -49.24 19.26
CA GLU A 247 -1.82 -49.50 20.45
C GLU A 247 -2.00 -48.30 21.39
N THR A 248 -2.85 -48.49 22.40
CA THR A 248 -3.05 -47.49 23.45
C THR A 248 -1.74 -47.32 24.23
N GLN A 249 -0.85 -46.44 23.77
CA GLN A 249 0.25 -45.96 24.61
C GLN A 249 -0.37 -45.22 25.79
N ARG A 250 -0.28 -45.78 26.99
CA ARG A 250 -0.71 -45.09 28.19
C ARG A 250 0.42 -44.12 28.56
N TRP A 251 0.05 -42.99 29.13
CA TRP A 251 1.02 -41.97 29.52
C TRP A 251 0.87 -41.73 31.01
N CYS A 252 1.95 -41.94 31.74
CA CYS A 252 2.00 -41.75 33.18
C CYS A 252 2.66 -40.39 33.45
N THR A 253 2.16 -39.66 34.45
CA THR A 253 2.79 -38.40 34.88
C THR A 253 3.77 -38.72 36.00
N MET A 254 5.06 -38.61 35.72
CA MET A 254 6.10 -38.79 36.73
C MET A 254 6.55 -37.42 37.23
N MET A 255 6.49 -37.23 38.55
CA MET A 255 6.92 -35.99 39.21
C MET A 255 8.31 -36.21 39.80
N GLY A 256 9.31 -35.49 39.29
CA GLY A 256 10.66 -35.45 39.84
C GLY A 256 11.17 -34.01 39.90
N ASN A 257 11.71 -33.60 41.06
CA ASN A 257 12.31 -32.27 41.29
C ASN A 257 11.50 -31.08 40.76
N GLY A 258 10.19 -31.10 40.98
CA GLY A 258 9.31 -29.96 40.67
C GLY A 258 8.95 -29.75 39.20
N VAL A 259 9.34 -30.65 38.29
CA VAL A 259 8.91 -30.62 36.88
C VAL A 259 8.22 -31.94 36.54
N GLY A 260 6.94 -31.86 36.15
CA GLY A 260 6.15 -33.03 35.73
C GLY A 260 6.33 -33.29 34.24
N GLY A 261 6.81 -34.50 33.89
CA GLY A 261 6.90 -34.97 32.50
C GLY A 261 5.95 -36.14 32.25
N ARG A 262 5.35 -36.20 31.05
CA ARG A 262 4.62 -37.39 30.60
C ARG A 262 5.61 -38.41 30.06
N VAL A 263 5.62 -39.61 30.62
CA VAL A 263 6.42 -40.75 30.16
C VAL A 263 5.51 -41.89 29.70
N PRO A 264 5.93 -42.71 28.71
CA PRO A 264 5.13 -43.85 28.26
C PRO A 264 5.00 -44.90 29.37
N CYS A 265 3.82 -45.51 29.45
CA CYS A 265 3.44 -46.68 30.24
C CYS A 265 2.27 -47.40 29.54
#